data_AF-M9RP27-F1
#
_entry.id   AF-M9RP27-F1
#
_cell.length_a   1.000
_cell.length_b   1.000
_cell.length_c   1.000
_cell.angle_alpha   90.00
_cell.angle_beta   90.00
_cell.angle_gamma   90.00
#
_symmetry.space_group_name_H-M   'P 1'
#
loop_
_entity.id
_entity.type
_entity.pdbx_description
1 polymer ?
#
loop_
_entity_poly.entity_id
_entity_poly.type
_entity_poly.pdbx_seq_one_letter_code
_entity_poly.pdbx_strand_id
1 'polypeptide(L)'
;MRYLSRRDHDADLRDAIKQVTRERLRFGYLCIHVMVAREGFQVNHQNLRRVYAEEMLEVRRRGGRKCALGTRKPMVLPPLMACKQTTAGQWTIQINAGA
;
A
#
# COMPACT_ATOMS: atom_id res chain seq x y z
N MET A 1 -36.64 2.70 -11.48
CA MET A 1 -35.69 3.74 -11.02
C MET A 1 -34.31 3.42 -11.61
N ARG A 2 -33.79 4.22 -12.56
CA ARG A 2 -32.45 4.03 -13.12
C ARG A 2 -31.49 5.02 -12.46
N TYR A 3 -30.38 4.52 -11.94
CA TYR A 3 -29.37 5.35 -11.29
C TYR A 3 -28.68 6.23 -12.35
N LEU A 4 -28.66 7.55 -12.15
CA LEU A 4 -27.94 8.49 -13.01
C LEU A 4 -26.56 8.75 -12.40
N SER A 5 -25.49 8.46 -13.14
CA SER A 5 -24.13 8.70 -12.66
C SER A 5 -23.85 10.21 -12.64
N ARG A 6 -23.71 10.78 -11.44
CA ARG A 6 -23.37 12.18 -11.22
C ARG A 6 -21.83 12.31 -11.26
N ARG A 7 -21.28 12.80 -12.38
CA ARG A 7 -19.82 12.86 -12.64
C ARG A 7 -19.22 14.28 -12.56
N ASP A 8 -20.01 15.27 -12.13
CA ASP A 8 -19.67 16.69 -12.29
C ASP A 8 -18.75 17.29 -11.20
N HIS A 9 -18.50 16.61 -10.08
CA HIS A 9 -17.74 17.22 -8.98
C HIS A 9 -16.23 16.94 -8.98
N ASP A 10 -15.70 16.23 -9.99
CA ASP A 10 -14.28 15.86 -10.04
C ASP A 10 -13.43 16.76 -10.97
N ALA A 11 -13.99 17.82 -11.57
CA ALA A 11 -13.23 18.70 -12.48
C ALA A 11 -12.06 19.40 -11.77
N ASP A 12 -12.32 20.03 -10.64
CA ASP A 12 -11.29 20.71 -9.83
C ASP A 12 -10.24 19.71 -9.33
N LEU A 13 -10.68 18.49 -8.98
CA LEU A 13 -9.79 17.41 -8.57
C LEU A 13 -8.86 16.96 -9.71
N ARG A 14 -9.39 16.86 -10.94
CA ARG A 14 -8.58 16.52 -12.12
C ARG A 14 -7.52 17.59 -12.38
N ASP A 15 -7.88 18.86 -12.25
CA ASP A 15 -6.95 19.95 -12.49
C ASP A 15 -5.85 20.03 -11.41
N ALA A 16 -6.20 19.83 -10.14
CA ALA A 16 -5.23 19.70 -9.05
C ALA A 16 -4.26 18.52 -9.29
N ILE A 17 -4.78 17.35 -9.68
CA ILE A 17 -3.96 16.17 -10.01
C ILE A 17 -3.03 16.45 -11.20
N LYS A 18 -3.51 17.12 -12.25
CA LYS A 18 -2.70 17.51 -13.40
C LYS A 18 -1.57 18.46 -13.00
N GLN A 19 -1.85 19.43 -12.13
CA GLN A 19 -0.85 20.37 -11.65
C GLN A 19 0.26 19.64 -10.86
N VAL A 20 -0.12 18.81 -9.89
CA VAL A 20 0.81 17.98 -9.11
C VAL A 20 1.66 17.07 -10.02
N THR A 21 1.02 16.47 -11.02
CA THR A 21 1.71 15.53 -11.91
C THR A 21 2.67 16.25 -12.86
N ARG A 22 2.33 17.46 -13.32
CA ARG A 22 3.24 18.31 -14.11
C ARG A 22 4.47 18.71 -13.32
N GLU A 23 4.31 19.04 -12.05
CA GLU A 23 5.43 19.38 -11.17
C GLU A 23 6.32 18.17 -10.87
N ARG A 24 5.73 16.97 -10.73
CA ARG A 24 6.44 15.75 -10.30
C ARG A 24 6.06 14.51 -11.12
N LEU A 25 6.51 14.50 -12.38
CA LEU A 25 6.24 13.49 -13.42
C LEU A 25 6.65 12.03 -13.10
N ARG A 26 7.25 11.72 -11.95
CA ARG A 26 7.74 10.36 -11.60
C ARG A 26 6.99 9.71 -10.44
N PHE A 27 5.90 10.32 -10.00
CA PHE A 27 5.07 9.78 -8.93
C PHE A 27 3.97 8.85 -9.45
N GLY A 28 3.73 7.77 -8.69
CA GLY A 28 2.56 6.91 -8.87
C GLY A 28 1.37 7.42 -8.08
N TYR A 29 0.20 6.80 -8.29
CA TYR A 29 -1.07 7.24 -7.71
C TYR A 29 -1.08 7.38 -6.17
N LEU A 30 -0.36 6.54 -5.43
CA LEU A 30 -0.25 6.63 -3.97
C LEU A 30 0.49 7.88 -3.51
N CYS A 31 1.54 8.30 -4.22
CA CYS A 31 2.30 9.49 -3.84
C CYS A 31 1.51 10.76 -4.20
N ILE A 32 0.81 10.74 -5.32
CA ILE A 32 -0.12 11.80 -5.73
C ILE A 32 -1.26 11.93 -4.71
N HIS A 33 -1.82 10.82 -4.21
CA HIS A 33 -2.86 10.83 -3.19
C HIS A 33 -2.44 11.55 -1.90
N VAL A 34 -1.22 11.31 -1.44
CA VAL A 34 -0.67 12.01 -0.27
C VAL A 34 -0.44 13.50 -0.54
N MET A 35 -0.01 13.87 -1.75
CA MET A 35 0.17 15.28 -2.12
C MET A 35 -1.15 16.03 -2.20
N VAL A 36 -2.14 15.44 -2.87
CA VAL A 36 -3.50 15.98 -3.00
C VAL A 36 -4.17 16.10 -1.63
N ALA A 37 -3.92 15.14 -0.72
CA ALA A 37 -4.38 15.22 0.66
C ALA A 37 -3.73 16.35 1.45
N ARG A 38 -2.47 16.72 1.17
CA ARG A 38 -1.78 17.87 1.78
C ARG A 38 -2.31 19.22 1.26
N GLU A 39 -2.78 19.25 0.02
CA GLU A 39 -3.47 20.41 -0.55
C GLU A 39 -4.90 20.59 -0.01
N GLY A 40 -5.39 19.64 0.79
CA GLY A 40 -6.69 19.73 1.49
C GLY A 40 -7.82 18.95 0.81
N PHE A 41 -7.54 18.23 -0.27
CA PHE A 41 -8.55 17.42 -0.94
C PHE A 41 -8.70 16.05 -0.25
N GLN A 42 -9.86 15.81 0.38
CA GLN A 42 -10.20 14.51 0.98
C GLN A 42 -10.70 13.53 -0.09
N VAL A 43 -9.78 12.94 -0.84
CA VAL A 43 -10.10 12.07 -1.98
C VAL A 43 -9.93 10.61 -1.58
N ASN A 44 -10.91 9.77 -1.91
CA ASN A 44 -10.77 8.32 -1.75
C ASN A 44 -9.74 7.78 -2.76
N HIS A 45 -8.85 6.89 -2.31
CA HIS A 45 -7.84 6.25 -3.15
C HIS A 45 -8.44 5.56 -4.40
N GLN A 46 -9.68 5.08 -4.32
CA GLN A 46 -10.40 4.50 -5.46
C GLN A 46 -10.77 5.53 -6.53
N ASN A 47 -11.19 6.74 -6.13
CA ASN A 47 -11.51 7.81 -7.06
C ASN A 47 -10.24 8.28 -7.79
N LEU A 48 -9.16 8.50 -7.02
CA LEU A 48 -7.88 8.89 -7.57
C LEU A 48 -7.29 7.82 -8.51
N ARG A 49 -7.44 6.53 -8.18
CA ARG A 49 -7.03 5.43 -9.07
C ARG A 49 -7.77 5.44 -10.40
N ARG A 50 -9.07 5.78 -10.41
CA ARG A 50 -9.86 5.89 -11.65
C ARG A 50 -9.40 7.08 -12.48
N VAL A 51 -9.30 8.26 -11.87
CA VAL A 51 -8.82 9.48 -12.56
C VAL A 51 -7.40 9.30 -13.11
N TYR A 52 -6.51 8.66 -12.35
CA TYR A 52 -5.13 8.37 -12.77
C TYR A 52 -5.05 7.44 -13.99
N ALA A 53 -5.95 6.44 -14.06
CA ALA A 53 -6.03 5.53 -15.21
C ALA A 53 -6.63 6.22 -16.45
N GLU A 54 -7.67 7.04 -16.25
CA GLU A 54 -8.30 7.83 -17.33
C GLU A 54 -7.34 8.87 -17.93
N GLU A 55 -6.50 9.50 -17.10
CA GLU A 55 -5.51 10.50 -17.53
C GLU A 55 -4.23 9.87 -18.12
N MET A 56 -4.12 8.53 -18.15
CA MET A 56 -2.94 7.78 -18.65
C MET A 56 -1.60 8.28 -18.09
N LEU A 57 -1.57 8.71 -16.83
CA LEU A 57 -0.39 9.31 -16.15
C LEU A 57 0.65 8.26 -15.71
N GLU A 58 0.60 7.07 -16.30
CA GLU A 58 1.45 5.95 -15.91
C GLU A 58 2.91 6.19 -16.31
N VAL A 59 3.77 6.26 -15.30
CA VAL A 59 5.20 6.37 -15.51
C VAL A 59 5.70 5.07 -16.16
N ARG A 60 6.28 5.19 -17.36
CA ARG A 60 6.90 4.05 -18.04
C ARG A 60 7.98 3.45 -17.15
N ARG A 61 7.78 2.19 -16.72
CA ARG A 61 8.74 1.50 -15.87
C ARG A 61 10.06 1.37 -16.60
N ARG A 62 11.15 1.93 -16.03
CA ARG A 62 12.50 1.63 -16.50
C ARG A 62 12.75 0.14 -16.27
N GLY A 63 13.21 -0.56 -17.31
CA GLY A 63 13.62 -1.96 -17.21
C GLY A 63 14.58 -2.14 -16.03
N GLY A 64 14.24 -3.06 -15.13
CA GLY A 64 15.05 -3.31 -13.94
C GLY A 64 16.43 -3.83 -14.34
N ARG A 65 17.50 -3.25 -13.78
CA ARG A 65 18.78 -3.95 -13.70
C ARG A 65 18.58 -5.13 -12.75
N LYS A 66 19.06 -6.31 -13.15
CA LYS A 66 19.13 -7.48 -12.27
C LYS A 66 19.92 -7.07 -11.03
N CYS A 67 19.23 -6.76 -9.93
CA CYS A 67 19.89 -6.64 -8.63
C CYS A 67 20.32 -8.06 -8.30
N ALA A 68 21.63 -8.29 -8.26
CA ALA A 68 22.14 -9.53 -7.70
C ALA A 68 21.57 -9.62 -6.28
N LEU A 69 20.69 -10.59 -6.05
CA LEU A 69 20.37 -11.08 -4.72
C LEU A 69 21.64 -11.78 -4.21
N GLY A 70 22.74 -11.03 -4.07
CA GLY A 70 23.91 -11.52 -3.37
C GLY A 70 23.43 -12.04 -2.04
N THR A 71 23.84 -13.26 -1.71
CA THR A 71 23.51 -13.92 -0.45
C THR A 71 23.87 -12.96 0.66
N ARG A 72 22.87 -12.29 1.25
CA ARG A 72 23.09 -11.41 2.39
C ARG A 72 23.69 -12.30 3.46
N LYS A 73 24.96 -12.08 3.82
CA LYS A 73 25.58 -12.80 4.93
C LYS A 73 24.70 -12.54 6.16
N PRO A 74 24.14 -13.57 6.80
CA PRO A 74 23.33 -13.35 7.98
C PRO A 74 24.17 -12.61 9.02
N MET A 75 23.57 -11.62 9.68
CA MET A 75 24.20 -10.98 10.83
C MET A 75 24.54 -12.07 11.84
N VAL A 76 25.80 -12.14 12.27
CA VAL A 76 26.21 -13.03 13.36
C VAL A 76 25.59 -12.46 14.63
N LEU A 77 24.49 -13.05 15.07
CA LEU A 77 23.89 -12.74 16.37
C LEU A 77 24.90 -13.20 17.44
N PRO A 78 25.33 -12.34 18.38
CA PRO A 78 26.08 -12.82 19.55
C PRO A 78 25.21 -13.85 20.29
N PRO A 79 25.82 -14.84 20.97
CA PRO A 79 25.10 -15.86 21.72
C PRO A 79 24.42 -15.24 22.94
N LEU A 80 23.33 -14.53 22.73
CA LEU A 80 22.38 -14.22 23.77
C LEU A 80 21.65 -15.53 24.04
N MET A 81 22.08 -16.17 25.14
CA MET A 81 21.35 -17.13 25.95
C MET A 81 20.38 -18.00 25.15
N ALA A 82 20.78 -19.24 24.89
CA ALA A 82 19.90 -20.29 24.39
C ALA A 82 18.51 -20.17 25.04
N CYS A 83 17.52 -19.71 24.26
CA CYS A 83 16.13 -19.81 24.62
C CYS A 83 15.84 -21.31 24.69
N LYS A 84 15.84 -21.84 25.91
CA LYS A 84 15.56 -23.26 26.13
C LYS A 84 14.12 -23.48 25.74
N GLN A 85 13.92 -24.27 24.69
CA GLN A 85 12.62 -24.87 24.42
C GLN A 85 12.23 -25.66 25.69
N THR A 86 11.27 -25.15 26.45
CA THR A 86 10.52 -25.99 27.39
C THR A 86 9.67 -26.92 26.56
N THR A 87 10.15 -28.15 26.45
CA THR A 87 9.39 -29.29 25.95
C THR A 87 8.19 -29.53 26.87
N ALA A 88 7.03 -29.74 26.26
CA ALA A 88 5.83 -30.36 26.80
C ALA A 88 5.07 -29.61 27.91
N GLY A 89 4.07 -28.82 27.50
CA GLY A 89 2.86 -28.57 28.27
C GLY A 89 1.65 -29.02 27.42
N GLN A 90 1.11 -30.18 27.74
CA GLN A 90 -0.03 -30.82 27.09
C GLN A 90 -1.30 -29.95 27.26
N TRP A 91 -2.00 -29.63 26.18
CA TRP A 91 -3.37 -29.11 26.26
C TRP A 91 -4.33 -30.30 26.27
N THR A 92 -4.58 -30.87 27.45
CA THR A 92 -5.74 -31.74 27.67
C THR A 92 -6.86 -30.90 28.26
N ILE A 93 -7.94 -30.73 27.50
CA ILE A 93 -9.21 -30.21 28.03
C ILE A 93 -9.89 -31.37 28.75
N GLN A 94 -9.81 -31.39 30.09
CA GLN A 94 -10.68 -32.25 30.89
C GLN A 94 -12.10 -31.66 30.89
N ILE A 95 -12.96 -32.21 30.04
CA ILE A 95 -14.41 -32.02 30.15
C ILE A 95 -14.90 -33.13 31.09
N ASN A 96 -15.06 -32.81 32.37
CA ASN A 96 -15.69 -33.73 33.31
C ASN A 96 -17.16 -33.89 32.94
N ALA A 97 -17.54 -35.14 32.63
CA ALA A 97 -18.92 -35.60 32.67
C ALA A 97 -19.37 -35.72 34.14
N GLY A 98 -20.57 -35.26 34.46
CA GLY A 98 -21.27 -35.63 35.69
C GLY A 98 -22.04 -34.50 36.37
N ALA A 99 -23.29 -34.31 35.94
CA ALA A 99 -24.48 -34.27 36.80
C ALA A 99 -25.73 -34.34 35.91
#